data_AF-A0A6N7A7X3-F1
#
_entry.id   AF-A0A6N7A7X3-F1
#
_cell.length_a   1.000
_cell.length_b   1.000
_cell.length_c   1.000
_cell.angle_alpha   90.00
_cell.angle_beta   90.00
_cell.angle_gamma   90.00
#
_symmetry.space_group_name_H-M   'P 1'
#
loop_
_entity.id
_entity.type
_entity.pdbx_description
1 polymer ?
#
loop_
_entity_poly.entity_id
_entity_poly.type
_entity_poly.pdbx_seq_one_letter_code
_entity_poly.pdbx_strand_id
1 'polypeptide(L)'
;MNRNQRFLIFATVIFLLAPLLVFGLGKVEYARALFSNMHAANILLRVEREIMQKSPAGQYYESMFWKHNDEIMQIMSAHPEREDDFLRVARSFIPGLEALLNGEGDTVEITAGQVSDLKALLDWLASVGSPSLKEDIEREQARFPLDLFVGMSMDEALEYITTHWEYESSVPPMLVPDSNGEWAYTMLNGVYLEYPASYSMQQSVSFPDMVYFIPSPNVPEAWDAAVIKVHIWSLPPEQRDLFGPARFGPADDLAWQNEIVSGDFTGVQFLFENENIACAYFGAFLYNKQTQTAIDIWILAEPIRIQEFENFQDVINQKYPYLQHLIEKIGGNLQP
;
A
#
# COMPACT_ATOMS: atom_id res chain seq x y z
N MET A 1 29.32 -3.09 11.02
CA MET A 1 28.27 -2.63 10.08
C MET A 1 27.46 -1.54 10.74
N ASN A 2 26.80 -0.68 9.95
CA ASN A 2 25.94 0.37 10.49
C ASN A 2 24.53 -0.20 10.74
N ARG A 3 23.81 0.27 11.77
CA ARG A 3 22.54 -0.36 12.21
C ARG A 3 21.37 -0.15 11.23
N ASN A 4 21.57 0.66 10.20
CA ASN A 4 20.58 1.03 9.19
C ASN A 4 20.70 0.20 7.89
N GLN A 5 21.27 -1.02 7.96
CA GLN A 5 21.58 -1.87 6.79
C GLN A 5 21.17 -3.34 7.00
N ARG A 6 20.05 -3.59 7.67
CA ARG A 6 19.42 -4.92 7.84
C ARG A 6 17.92 -4.76 7.61
N PHE A 7 17.39 -5.28 6.50
CA PHE A 7 16.16 -4.72 5.94
C PHE A 7 15.52 -5.64 4.87
N LEU A 8 14.34 -6.27 5.14
CA LEU A 8 13.37 -6.83 4.14
C LEU A 8 13.39 -8.31 3.62
N ILE A 9 13.30 -9.37 4.46
CA ILE A 9 13.02 -10.74 3.92
C ILE A 9 11.62 -10.90 3.31
N PHE A 10 10.69 -10.01 3.68
CA PHE A 10 9.33 -10.43 3.95
C PHE A 10 8.40 -10.31 2.74
N ALA A 11 8.64 -11.18 1.76
CA ALA A 11 7.93 -11.33 0.49
C ALA A 11 6.96 -12.55 0.50
N THR A 12 7.26 -13.58 -0.29
CA THR A 12 6.35 -14.69 -0.66
C THR A 12 5.82 -15.51 0.53
N VAL A 13 6.58 -15.58 1.63
CA VAL A 13 6.16 -16.25 2.88
C VAL A 13 5.02 -15.47 3.57
N ILE A 14 5.11 -14.14 3.60
CA ILE A 14 4.05 -13.30 4.20
C ILE A 14 2.81 -13.35 3.35
N PHE A 15 3.04 -13.31 2.05
CA PHE A 15 2.06 -12.96 1.04
C PHE A 15 0.74 -13.72 1.18
N LEU A 16 0.83 -15.01 1.54
CA LEU A 16 -0.32 -15.84 1.86
C LEU A 16 -0.64 -15.93 3.34
N LEU A 17 0.32 -15.77 4.25
CA LEU A 17 0.20 -16.23 5.64
C LEU A 17 -0.21 -15.14 6.63
N ALA A 18 0.35 -13.92 6.54
CA ALA A 18 -0.10 -12.81 7.39
C ALA A 18 -1.58 -12.40 7.20
N PRO A 19 -2.16 -12.43 5.98
CA PRO A 19 -3.56 -12.09 5.74
C PRO A 19 -4.52 -12.91 6.63
N LEU A 20 -4.38 -14.23 6.57
CA LEU A 20 -5.17 -15.20 7.32
C LEU A 20 -4.95 -15.03 8.83
N LEU A 21 -3.71 -14.72 9.22
CA LEU A 21 -3.27 -14.65 10.61
C LEU A 21 -3.67 -13.33 11.31
N VAL A 22 -3.87 -12.23 10.57
CA VAL A 22 -4.14 -10.89 11.11
C VAL A 22 -5.54 -10.38 10.77
N PHE A 23 -6.04 -10.61 9.54
CA PHE A 23 -7.27 -9.98 9.02
C PHE A 23 -8.45 -10.93 8.77
N GLY A 24 -8.32 -12.23 9.05
CA GLY A 24 -9.45 -13.19 9.16
C GLY A 24 -10.47 -12.88 10.27
N LEU A 25 -10.45 -11.67 10.84
CA LEU A 25 -11.23 -11.19 11.98
C LEU A 25 -12.74 -11.12 11.73
N GLY A 26 -13.19 -11.13 10.48
CA GLY A 26 -14.61 -11.18 10.12
C GLY A 26 -15.34 -12.41 10.65
N LYS A 27 -14.62 -13.47 11.05
CA LYS A 27 -15.17 -14.62 11.78
C LYS A 27 -14.44 -14.80 13.12
N VAL A 28 -15.22 -14.73 14.20
CA VAL A 28 -14.77 -14.77 15.61
C VAL A 28 -13.93 -16.02 15.95
N GLU A 29 -14.05 -17.10 15.19
CA GLU A 29 -13.41 -18.39 15.46
C GLU A 29 -11.97 -18.45 14.93
N TYR A 30 -11.71 -18.00 13.71
CA TYR A 30 -10.35 -17.80 13.18
C TYR A 30 -9.58 -16.80 14.04
N ALA A 31 -10.22 -15.67 14.36
CA ALA A 31 -9.70 -14.70 15.31
C ALA A 31 -9.33 -15.35 16.66
N ARG A 32 -10.21 -16.21 17.22
CA ARG A 32 -9.94 -16.90 18.49
C ARG A 32 -8.79 -17.91 18.38
N ALA A 33 -8.69 -18.66 17.29
CA ALA A 33 -7.60 -19.61 17.06
C ALA A 33 -6.23 -18.89 17.04
N LEU A 34 -6.17 -17.70 16.46
CA LEU A 34 -4.95 -16.90 16.33
C LEU A 34 -4.62 -16.06 17.55
N PHE A 35 -5.59 -15.36 18.12
CA PHE A 35 -5.39 -14.57 19.34
C PHE A 35 -5.21 -15.45 20.59
N SER A 36 -5.48 -16.77 20.50
CA SER A 36 -4.98 -17.74 21.49
C SER A 36 -3.44 -17.79 21.56
N ASN A 37 -2.77 -17.39 20.47
CA ASN A 37 -1.33 -17.25 20.35
C ASN A 37 -0.97 -15.81 19.94
N MET A 38 -1.27 -14.85 20.83
CA MET A 38 -0.99 -13.41 20.66
C MET A 38 0.44 -13.11 20.22
N HIS A 39 1.40 -13.99 20.54
CA HIS A 39 2.79 -13.87 20.12
C HIS A 39 2.94 -13.87 18.61
N ALA A 40 2.37 -14.86 17.91
CA ALA A 40 2.46 -14.97 16.45
C ALA A 40 1.82 -13.75 15.75
N ALA A 41 0.67 -13.28 16.23
CA ALA A 41 0.01 -12.07 15.71
C ALA A 41 0.88 -10.81 15.94
N ASN A 42 1.48 -10.66 17.12
CA ASN A 42 2.40 -9.57 17.42
C ASN A 42 3.67 -9.61 16.55
N ILE A 43 4.24 -10.80 16.30
CA ILE A 43 5.38 -10.96 15.37
C ILE A 43 4.99 -10.47 13.97
N LEU A 44 3.88 -10.93 13.39
CA LEU A 44 3.46 -10.53 12.05
C LEU A 44 3.19 -9.01 11.94
N LEU A 45 2.44 -8.45 12.90
CA LEU A 45 2.20 -7.01 13.00
C LEU A 45 3.50 -6.21 13.25
N ARG A 46 4.54 -6.82 13.83
CA ARG A 46 5.87 -6.19 13.88
C ARG A 46 6.51 -6.22 12.50
N VAL A 47 6.51 -7.33 11.76
CA VAL A 47 7.20 -7.39 10.45
C VAL A 47 6.54 -6.50 9.39
N GLU A 48 5.21 -6.42 9.35
CA GLU A 48 4.47 -5.47 8.51
C GLU A 48 5.03 -4.03 8.65
N ARG A 49 5.05 -3.51 9.88
CA ARG A 49 5.43 -2.11 10.18
C ARG A 49 6.94 -1.88 10.30
N GLU A 50 7.69 -2.85 10.81
CA GLU A 50 9.14 -2.72 11.01
C GLU A 50 9.94 -3.07 9.76
N ILE A 51 9.35 -3.82 8.83
CA ILE A 51 10.00 -4.31 7.62
C ILE A 51 9.20 -3.91 6.37
N MET A 52 8.03 -4.52 6.07
CA MET A 52 7.38 -4.38 4.75
C MET A 52 7.13 -2.93 4.33
N GLN A 53 6.39 -2.19 5.16
CA GLN A 53 5.90 -0.84 4.87
C GLN A 53 7.02 0.19 4.63
N LYS A 54 8.27 -0.15 4.97
CA LYS A 54 9.43 0.74 4.78
C LYS A 54 10.13 0.54 3.43
N SER A 55 9.50 -0.13 2.45
CA SER A 55 10.17 -0.56 1.24
C SER A 55 9.31 -0.76 -0.01
N PRO A 56 9.87 -0.61 -1.23
CA PRO A 56 9.16 -0.90 -2.47
C PRO A 56 8.70 -2.37 -2.58
N ALA A 57 9.57 -3.32 -2.22
CA ALA A 57 9.25 -4.75 -2.27
C ALA A 57 8.13 -5.11 -1.27
N GLY A 58 8.25 -4.67 -0.02
CA GLY A 58 7.26 -4.92 1.01
C GLY A 58 5.91 -4.25 0.73
N GLN A 59 5.91 -3.00 0.23
CA GLN A 59 4.69 -2.29 -0.17
C GLN A 59 4.01 -2.95 -1.38
N TYR A 60 4.76 -3.55 -2.30
CA TYR A 60 4.22 -4.39 -3.38
C TYR A 60 3.52 -5.64 -2.83
N TYR A 61 4.17 -6.39 -1.94
CA TYR A 61 3.58 -7.59 -1.33
C TYR A 61 2.43 -7.26 -0.36
N GLU A 62 2.43 -6.10 0.29
CA GLU A 62 1.30 -5.55 1.05
C GLU A 62 0.12 -5.26 0.11
N SER A 63 0.35 -4.49 -0.96
CA SER A 63 -0.70 -4.10 -1.92
C SER A 63 -1.31 -5.28 -2.67
N MET A 64 -0.50 -6.27 -3.06
CA MET A 64 -0.98 -7.48 -3.72
C MET A 64 -1.68 -8.44 -2.73
N PHE A 65 -1.40 -8.35 -1.41
CA PHE A 65 -2.21 -9.05 -0.41
C PHE A 65 -3.62 -8.47 -0.40
N TRP A 66 -3.76 -7.15 -0.30
CA TRP A 66 -5.07 -6.49 -0.34
C TRP A 66 -5.84 -6.75 -1.64
N LYS A 67 -5.15 -7.08 -2.75
CA LYS A 67 -5.77 -7.55 -4.01
C LYS A 67 -6.59 -8.82 -3.83
N HIS A 68 -6.08 -9.75 -3.04
CA HIS A 68 -6.52 -11.14 -2.99
C HIS A 68 -7.10 -11.56 -1.65
N ASN A 69 -7.05 -10.70 -0.62
CA ASN A 69 -7.57 -10.97 0.72
C ASN A 69 -8.98 -11.59 0.69
N ASP A 70 -9.90 -10.93 0.00
CA ASP A 70 -11.32 -11.32 -0.01
C ASP A 70 -11.55 -12.63 -0.78
N GLU A 71 -10.75 -12.87 -1.82
CA GLU A 71 -10.76 -14.13 -2.56
C GLU A 71 -10.21 -15.29 -1.70
N ILE A 72 -9.05 -15.07 -1.06
CA ILE A 72 -8.42 -16.04 -0.16
C ILE A 72 -9.32 -16.36 1.04
N MET A 73 -9.99 -15.35 1.61
CA MET A 73 -10.96 -15.54 2.70
C MET A 73 -12.23 -16.28 2.26
N GLN A 74 -12.69 -16.08 1.01
CA GLN A 74 -13.77 -16.89 0.42
C GLN A 74 -13.31 -18.34 0.21
N ILE A 75 -12.11 -18.56 -0.33
CA ILE A 75 -11.51 -19.88 -0.52
C ILE A 75 -11.37 -20.62 0.83
N MET A 76 -10.82 -19.98 1.87
CA MET A 76 -10.78 -20.54 3.24
C MET A 76 -12.18 -20.93 3.72
N SER A 77 -13.16 -20.05 3.54
CA SER A 77 -14.53 -20.28 4.02
C SER A 77 -15.28 -21.36 3.22
N ALA A 78 -14.82 -21.72 2.03
CA ALA A 78 -15.31 -22.85 1.25
C ALA A 78 -14.56 -24.16 1.60
N HIS A 79 -13.32 -24.05 2.09
CA HIS A 79 -12.40 -25.16 2.36
C HIS A 79 -11.91 -25.19 3.83
N PRO A 80 -12.80 -25.32 4.83
CA PRO A 80 -12.41 -25.38 6.25
C PRO A 80 -11.50 -26.58 6.57
N GLU A 81 -11.50 -27.64 5.76
CA GLU A 81 -10.57 -28.76 5.86
C GLU A 81 -9.10 -28.39 5.61
N ARG A 82 -8.82 -27.15 5.16
CA ARG A 82 -7.47 -26.62 4.92
C ARG A 82 -6.97 -25.65 6.00
N GLU A 83 -7.77 -25.32 7.01
CA GLU A 83 -7.37 -24.37 8.06
C GLU A 83 -6.07 -24.80 8.76
N ASP A 84 -5.94 -26.09 9.10
CA ASP A 84 -4.71 -26.62 9.72
C ASP A 84 -3.50 -26.58 8.79
N ASP A 85 -3.65 -26.75 7.47
CA ASP A 85 -2.53 -26.61 6.52
C ASP A 85 -2.00 -25.16 6.54
N PHE A 86 -2.89 -24.19 6.36
CA PHE A 86 -2.56 -22.75 6.45
C PHE A 86 -1.86 -22.38 7.76
N LEU A 87 -2.46 -22.76 8.90
CA LEU A 87 -1.92 -22.47 10.23
C LEU A 87 -0.57 -23.16 10.46
N ARG A 88 -0.36 -24.36 9.90
CA ARG A 88 0.89 -25.13 9.97
C ARG A 88 2.01 -24.44 9.19
N VAL A 89 1.76 -24.01 7.94
CA VAL A 89 2.75 -23.24 7.18
C VAL A 89 3.09 -21.94 7.93
N ALA A 90 2.08 -21.16 8.33
CA ALA A 90 2.29 -19.88 9.03
C ALA A 90 3.12 -20.03 10.31
N ARG A 91 2.75 -20.97 11.19
CA ARG A 91 3.46 -21.23 12.46
C ARG A 91 4.90 -21.70 12.23
N SER A 92 5.18 -22.40 11.12
CA SER A 92 6.53 -22.90 10.83
C SER A 92 7.57 -21.79 10.59
N PHE A 93 7.16 -20.61 10.11
CA PHE A 93 8.07 -19.48 9.85
C PHE A 93 8.22 -18.51 11.05
N ILE A 94 7.26 -18.44 11.98
CA ILE A 94 7.27 -17.50 13.13
C ILE A 94 8.63 -17.43 13.86
N PRO A 95 9.35 -18.55 14.16
CA PRO A 95 10.64 -18.47 14.86
C PRO A 95 11.72 -17.70 14.07
N GLY A 96 11.78 -17.88 12.75
CA GLY A 96 12.73 -17.14 11.90
C GLY A 96 12.36 -15.67 11.75
N LEU A 97 11.06 -15.37 11.73
CA LEU A 97 10.55 -13.99 11.70
C LEU A 97 10.86 -13.24 13.00
N GLU A 98 10.73 -13.91 14.15
CA GLU A 98 11.12 -13.37 15.45
C GLU A 98 12.63 -13.14 15.54
N ALA A 99 13.45 -14.11 15.11
CA ALA A 99 14.90 -13.96 15.06
C ALA A 99 15.32 -12.76 14.20
N LEU A 100 14.78 -12.64 12.98
CA LEU A 100 15.02 -11.49 12.09
C LEU A 100 14.62 -10.15 12.75
N LEU A 101 13.41 -10.08 13.33
CA LEU A 101 12.91 -8.89 14.04
C LEU A 101 13.75 -8.48 15.26
N ASN A 102 14.49 -9.41 15.85
CA ASN A 102 15.35 -9.15 17.00
C ASN A 102 16.82 -8.88 16.58
N GLY A 103 17.14 -9.04 15.29
CA GLY A 103 18.48 -8.86 14.73
C GLY A 103 19.39 -10.09 14.83
N GLU A 104 18.77 -11.26 14.94
CA GLU A 104 19.35 -12.61 15.10
C GLU A 104 18.99 -13.50 13.88
N GLY A 105 18.67 -12.90 12.73
CA GLY A 105 18.20 -13.62 11.53
C GLY A 105 19.21 -14.61 10.96
N ASP A 106 20.50 -14.43 11.28
CA ASP A 106 21.61 -15.34 11.03
C ASP A 106 21.56 -16.64 11.86
N THR A 107 20.65 -16.76 12.84
CA THR A 107 20.54 -17.93 13.73
C THR A 107 19.50 -18.96 13.32
N VAL A 108 18.65 -18.67 12.32
CA VAL A 108 17.58 -19.57 11.86
C VAL A 108 17.65 -19.75 10.34
N GLU A 109 17.83 -20.99 9.89
CA GLU A 109 17.82 -21.38 8.48
C GLU A 109 16.40 -21.71 7.99
N ILE A 110 16.11 -21.38 6.73
CA ILE A 110 14.90 -21.79 6.01
C ILE A 110 15.07 -23.25 5.56
N THR A 111 14.19 -24.13 6.02
CA THR A 111 14.25 -25.57 5.76
C THR A 111 13.52 -25.99 4.49
N ALA A 112 13.93 -27.12 3.91
CA ALA A 112 13.24 -27.75 2.80
C ALA A 112 11.77 -28.12 3.12
N GLY A 113 11.45 -28.37 4.40
CA GLY A 113 10.07 -28.62 4.86
C GLY A 113 9.20 -27.37 4.73
N GLN A 114 9.63 -26.25 5.32
CA GLN A 114 8.96 -24.94 5.22
C GLN A 114 8.73 -24.52 3.75
N VAL A 115 9.74 -24.70 2.89
CA VAL A 115 9.63 -24.40 1.45
C VAL A 115 8.64 -25.33 0.74
N SER A 116 8.72 -26.64 0.98
CA SER A 116 7.80 -27.61 0.35
C SER A 116 6.35 -27.41 0.80
N ASP A 117 6.14 -27.03 2.06
CA ASP A 117 4.81 -26.74 2.63
C ASP A 117 4.21 -25.45 2.07
N LEU A 118 5.00 -24.37 1.97
CA LEU A 118 4.56 -23.12 1.34
C LEU A 118 4.25 -23.32 -0.15
N LYS A 119 5.07 -24.10 -0.86
CA LYS A 119 4.87 -24.42 -2.28
C LYS A 119 3.58 -25.21 -2.50
N ALA A 120 3.34 -26.26 -1.70
CA ALA A 120 2.09 -27.03 -1.77
C ALA A 120 0.84 -26.17 -1.47
N LEU A 121 0.96 -25.14 -0.63
CA LEU A 121 -0.11 -24.20 -0.34
C LEU A 121 -0.36 -23.21 -1.50
N LEU A 122 0.70 -22.64 -2.08
CA LEU A 122 0.64 -21.78 -3.28
C LEU A 122 0.01 -22.53 -4.46
N ASP A 123 0.51 -23.74 -4.73
CA ASP A 123 0.05 -24.59 -5.84
C ASP A 123 -1.43 -24.98 -5.68
N TRP A 124 -1.89 -25.18 -4.43
CA TRP A 124 -3.31 -25.40 -4.15
C TRP A 124 -4.15 -24.14 -4.35
N LEU A 125 -3.74 -22.98 -3.84
CA LEU A 125 -4.45 -21.71 -4.05
C LEU A 125 -4.57 -21.38 -5.54
N ALA A 126 -3.48 -21.51 -6.30
CA ALA A 126 -3.47 -21.35 -7.75
C ALA A 126 -4.35 -22.37 -8.51
N SER A 127 -4.79 -23.46 -7.85
CA SER A 127 -5.69 -24.47 -8.43
C SER A 127 -7.18 -24.22 -8.13
N VAL A 128 -7.52 -23.41 -7.12
CA VAL A 128 -8.91 -23.11 -6.70
C VAL A 128 -9.30 -21.64 -6.85
N GLY A 129 -8.33 -20.73 -6.97
CA GLY A 129 -8.55 -19.30 -7.10
C GLY A 129 -8.84 -18.81 -8.52
N SER A 130 -8.98 -17.49 -8.64
CA SER A 130 -9.20 -16.79 -9.90
C SER A 130 -7.97 -16.85 -10.83
N PRO A 131 -8.15 -16.57 -12.13
CA PRO A 131 -7.03 -16.38 -13.05
C PRO A 131 -6.02 -15.35 -12.54
N SER A 132 -6.46 -14.26 -11.87
CA SER A 132 -5.52 -13.25 -11.38
C SER A 132 -4.74 -13.68 -10.13
N LEU A 133 -5.34 -14.41 -9.18
CA LEU A 133 -4.60 -14.96 -8.05
C LEU A 133 -3.58 -15.99 -8.55
N LYS A 134 -3.99 -16.82 -9.50
CA LYS A 134 -3.10 -17.79 -10.16
C LYS A 134 -1.93 -17.11 -10.88
N GLU A 135 -2.19 -16.15 -11.77
CA GLU A 135 -1.16 -15.44 -12.54
C GLU A 135 -0.16 -14.69 -11.65
N ASP A 136 -0.64 -14.13 -10.54
CA ASP A 136 0.22 -13.51 -9.54
C ASP A 136 1.08 -14.54 -8.80
N ILE A 137 0.53 -15.67 -8.36
CA ILE A 137 1.29 -16.77 -7.74
C ILE A 137 2.36 -17.34 -8.70
N GLU A 138 2.00 -17.65 -9.94
CA GLU A 138 2.93 -18.20 -10.94
C GLU A 138 4.05 -17.20 -11.26
N ARG A 139 3.77 -15.89 -11.30
CA ARG A 139 4.79 -14.84 -11.49
C ARG A 139 5.75 -14.75 -10.30
N GLU A 140 5.26 -14.73 -9.06
CA GLU A 140 6.16 -14.63 -7.90
C GLU A 140 6.97 -15.92 -7.67
N GLN A 141 6.41 -17.10 -7.97
CA GLN A 141 7.19 -18.35 -8.01
C GLN A 141 8.28 -18.33 -9.10
N ALA A 142 8.04 -17.65 -10.23
CA ALA A 142 9.04 -17.50 -11.30
C ALA A 142 10.11 -16.44 -10.98
N ARG A 143 9.73 -15.32 -10.33
CA ARG A 143 10.64 -14.26 -9.88
C ARG A 143 11.54 -14.73 -8.74
N PHE A 144 10.98 -15.45 -7.77
CA PHE A 144 11.70 -16.00 -6.63
C PHE A 144 11.41 -17.51 -6.44
N PRO A 145 12.08 -18.39 -7.21
CA PRO A 145 11.94 -19.84 -7.08
C PRO A 145 12.25 -20.31 -5.66
N LEU A 146 11.23 -20.75 -4.92
CA LEU A 146 11.31 -20.96 -3.47
C LEU A 146 12.39 -21.96 -3.03
N ASP A 147 12.72 -22.92 -3.89
CA ASP A 147 13.76 -23.92 -3.66
C ASP A 147 15.17 -23.30 -3.49
N LEU A 148 15.39 -22.05 -3.92
CA LEU A 148 16.63 -21.30 -3.71
C LEU A 148 16.87 -20.89 -2.24
N PHE A 149 15.80 -20.72 -1.45
CA PHE A 149 15.92 -20.27 -0.06
C PHE A 149 16.30 -21.39 0.92
N VAL A 150 16.31 -22.65 0.47
CA VAL A 150 16.62 -23.80 1.34
C VAL A 150 18.07 -23.75 1.81
N GLY A 151 18.26 -23.65 3.14
CA GLY A 151 19.56 -23.53 3.78
C GLY A 151 20.09 -22.10 3.87
N MET A 152 19.36 -21.09 3.40
CA MET A 152 19.67 -19.69 3.69
C MET A 152 19.17 -19.33 5.09
N SER A 153 19.94 -18.52 5.82
CA SER A 153 19.45 -17.84 7.02
C SER A 153 18.43 -16.75 6.71
N MET A 154 17.71 -16.28 7.72
CA MET A 154 16.73 -15.19 7.59
C MET A 154 17.37 -13.81 7.31
N ASP A 155 18.69 -13.66 7.47
CA ASP A 155 19.44 -12.47 7.00
C ASP A 155 19.93 -12.65 5.53
N GLU A 156 20.22 -13.87 5.06
CA GLU A 156 20.73 -14.15 3.68
C GLU A 156 19.63 -14.24 2.61
N ALA A 157 18.55 -14.99 2.88
CA ALA A 157 17.37 -15.02 2.01
C ALA A 157 16.76 -13.63 1.87
N LEU A 158 17.01 -12.78 2.85
CA LEU A 158 16.72 -11.36 2.84
C LEU A 158 17.59 -10.62 1.83
N GLU A 159 18.92 -10.59 2.02
CA GLU A 159 19.82 -9.83 1.16
C GLU A 159 19.63 -10.24 -0.32
N TYR A 160 19.33 -11.53 -0.55
CA TYR A 160 18.90 -12.05 -1.84
C TYR A 160 17.66 -11.34 -2.41
N ILE A 161 16.52 -11.38 -1.70
CA ILE A 161 15.26 -10.74 -2.16
C ILE A 161 15.48 -9.26 -2.43
N THR A 162 16.15 -8.51 -1.54
CA THR A 162 16.33 -7.06 -1.75
C THR A 162 17.28 -6.69 -2.87
N THR A 163 18.31 -7.50 -3.11
CA THR A 163 19.32 -7.20 -4.14
C THR A 163 18.84 -7.59 -5.53
N HIS A 164 17.95 -8.58 -5.60
CA HIS A 164 17.33 -9.05 -6.84
C HIS A 164 15.88 -8.55 -7.01
N TRP A 165 15.38 -7.72 -6.08
CA TRP A 165 14.20 -6.88 -6.30
C TRP A 165 14.56 -5.73 -7.22
N GLU A 166 14.71 -6.04 -8.50
CA GLU A 166 14.53 -5.04 -9.53
C GLU A 166 13.10 -4.51 -9.39
N TYR A 167 12.96 -3.22 -9.03
CA TYR A 167 11.70 -2.51 -9.23
C TYR A 167 11.53 -2.37 -10.74
N GLU A 168 10.96 -3.40 -11.36
CA GLU A 168 10.49 -3.35 -12.73
C GLU A 168 9.57 -2.13 -12.83
N SER A 169 9.99 -1.09 -13.56
CA SER A 169 9.11 0.03 -13.90
C SER A 169 7.92 -0.40 -14.79
N SER A 170 7.91 -1.67 -15.18
CA SER A 170 6.85 -2.43 -15.84
C SER A 170 6.07 -3.37 -14.91
N VAL A 171 6.20 -3.31 -13.57
CA VAL A 171 5.19 -3.92 -12.69
C VAL A 171 3.84 -3.29 -13.06
N PRO A 172 2.86 -4.08 -13.57
CA PRO A 172 1.59 -3.50 -13.97
C PRO A 172 0.87 -2.96 -12.74
N PRO A 173 0.25 -1.76 -12.82
CA PRO A 173 -0.41 -1.17 -11.68
C PRO A 173 -1.61 -2.07 -11.28
N MET A 174 -1.76 -2.34 -9.98
CA MET A 174 -2.75 -3.31 -9.50
C MET A 174 -4.15 -2.75 -9.72
N LEU A 175 -4.87 -3.30 -10.70
CA LEU A 175 -6.19 -2.82 -11.08
C LEU A 175 -7.19 -2.99 -9.94
N VAL A 176 -8.03 -1.97 -9.72
CA VAL A 176 -9.16 -2.04 -8.79
C VAL A 176 -10.20 -3.02 -9.37
N PRO A 177 -10.72 -3.98 -8.59
CA PRO A 177 -11.81 -4.86 -9.03
C PRO A 177 -12.99 -4.08 -9.62
N ASP A 178 -13.67 -4.66 -10.61
CA ASP A 178 -14.83 -4.12 -11.34
C ASP A 178 -14.67 -2.74 -12.01
N SER A 179 -13.50 -2.10 -11.92
CA SER A 179 -13.17 -0.81 -12.56
C SER A 179 -13.05 -0.85 -14.09
N ASN A 180 -13.27 -2.01 -14.72
CA ASN A 180 -12.95 -2.29 -16.13
C ASN A 180 -11.49 -1.99 -16.54
N GLY A 181 -10.58 -1.82 -15.56
CA GLY A 181 -9.19 -1.40 -15.80
C GLY A 181 -9.00 0.09 -16.00
N GLU A 182 -9.99 0.93 -15.68
CA GLU A 182 -9.82 2.39 -15.59
C GLU A 182 -8.95 2.78 -14.38
N TRP A 183 -9.09 2.04 -13.28
CA TRP A 183 -8.50 2.35 -11.98
C TRP A 183 -7.49 1.29 -11.54
N ALA A 184 -6.41 1.76 -10.95
CA ALA A 184 -5.47 0.99 -10.18
C ALA A 184 -5.38 1.52 -8.75
N TYR A 185 -4.74 0.77 -7.87
CA TYR A 185 -4.49 1.20 -6.50
C TYR A 185 -3.09 0.84 -6.02
N THR A 186 -2.72 1.42 -4.88
CA THR A 186 -1.49 1.13 -4.14
C THR A 186 -1.72 1.32 -2.65
N MET A 187 -0.91 0.66 -1.81
CA MET A 187 -0.82 0.92 -0.38
C MET A 187 0.44 1.73 -0.09
N LEU A 188 0.29 2.88 0.57
CA LEU A 188 1.40 3.71 1.02
C LEU A 188 1.22 4.02 2.51
N ASN A 189 2.15 3.55 3.35
CA ASN A 189 2.12 3.74 4.81
C ASN A 189 0.77 3.36 5.45
N GLY A 190 0.18 2.25 5.01
CA GLY A 190 -1.12 1.75 5.48
C GLY A 190 -2.35 2.50 4.91
N VAL A 191 -2.17 3.43 3.97
CA VAL A 191 -3.26 4.14 3.29
C VAL A 191 -3.49 3.56 1.89
N TYR A 192 -4.74 3.22 1.60
CA TYR A 192 -5.23 2.87 0.27
C TYR A 192 -5.38 4.11 -0.60
N LEU A 193 -4.80 4.06 -1.81
CA LEU A 193 -4.87 5.13 -2.81
C LEU A 193 -5.31 4.56 -4.16
N GLU A 194 -6.45 5.01 -4.70
CA GLU A 194 -6.83 4.75 -6.09
C GLU A 194 -6.29 5.85 -7.02
N TYR A 195 -5.77 5.44 -8.18
CA TYR A 195 -5.24 6.31 -9.24
C TYR A 195 -5.56 5.71 -10.62
N PRO A 196 -5.56 6.50 -11.71
CA PRO A 196 -5.89 5.96 -13.02
C PRO A 196 -4.86 4.92 -13.46
N ALA A 197 -5.29 3.75 -13.95
CA ALA A 197 -4.39 2.68 -14.38
C ALA A 197 -3.50 3.06 -15.59
N SER A 198 -3.81 4.17 -16.25
CA SER A 198 -3.01 4.80 -17.30
C SER A 198 -1.85 5.67 -16.77
N TYR A 199 -1.68 5.80 -15.46
CA TYR A 199 -0.61 6.60 -14.84
C TYR A 199 0.51 5.69 -14.32
N SER A 200 1.75 6.15 -14.44
CA SER A 200 2.90 5.50 -13.81
C SER A 200 3.07 5.98 -12.37
N MET A 201 3.29 5.05 -11.43
CA MET A 201 3.61 5.38 -10.04
C MET A 201 5.13 5.40 -9.82
N GLN A 202 5.64 6.49 -9.25
CA GLN A 202 7.05 6.65 -8.89
C GLN A 202 7.17 7.11 -7.42
N GLN A 203 7.85 6.33 -6.59
CA GLN A 203 8.13 6.68 -5.19
C GLN A 203 9.30 7.66 -5.11
N SER A 204 9.21 8.65 -4.21
CA SER A 204 10.23 9.70 -4.09
C SER A 204 11.46 9.20 -3.35
N VAL A 205 12.62 9.22 -4.01
CA VAL A 205 13.91 8.78 -3.43
C VAL A 205 14.31 9.61 -2.20
N SER A 206 13.90 10.88 -2.14
CA SER A 206 14.17 11.78 -1.01
C SER A 206 13.13 11.69 0.12
N PHE A 207 11.95 11.14 -0.18
CA PHE A 207 10.79 11.10 0.70
C PHE A 207 10.04 9.76 0.49
N PRO A 208 10.48 8.64 1.10
CA PRO A 208 9.88 7.32 0.87
C PRO A 208 8.38 7.23 1.20
N ASP A 209 7.90 8.18 2.00
CA ASP A 209 6.52 8.46 2.36
C ASP A 209 5.72 9.23 1.27
N MET A 210 6.31 9.47 0.10
CA MET A 210 5.73 10.24 -1.01
C MET A 210 5.78 9.48 -2.34
N VAL A 211 4.68 9.53 -3.09
CA VAL A 211 4.55 9.00 -4.45
C VAL A 211 4.10 10.07 -5.43
N TYR A 212 4.49 9.89 -6.68
CA TYR A 212 4.03 10.66 -7.84
C TYR A 212 3.27 9.72 -8.78
N PHE A 213 2.01 10.05 -9.09
CA PHE A 213 1.26 9.45 -10.19
C PHE A 213 1.42 10.38 -11.41
N ILE A 214 2.16 9.90 -12.40
CA ILE A 214 2.54 10.67 -13.59
C ILE A 214 1.74 10.14 -14.79
N PRO A 215 0.97 11.00 -15.50
CA PRO A 215 0.20 10.61 -16.69
C PRO A 215 1.06 9.90 -17.74
N SER A 216 0.54 8.82 -18.34
CA SER A 216 1.10 8.29 -19.60
C SER A 216 0.95 9.33 -20.72
N PRO A 217 1.87 9.38 -21.70
CA PRO A 217 1.73 10.23 -22.91
C PRO A 217 0.44 9.99 -23.74
N ASN A 218 -0.32 8.93 -23.44
CA ASN A 218 -1.58 8.58 -24.09
C ASN A 218 -2.83 8.85 -23.23
N VAL A 219 -2.70 9.57 -22.10
CA VAL A 219 -3.85 10.02 -21.29
C VAL A 219 -4.70 11.02 -22.11
N PRO A 220 -6.05 11.02 -22.00
CA PRO A 220 -6.90 11.88 -22.83
C PRO A 220 -6.56 13.38 -22.74
N GLU A 221 -6.74 14.06 -23.87
CA GLU A 221 -6.38 15.46 -24.16
C GLU A 221 -7.09 16.54 -23.30
N ALA A 222 -7.82 16.14 -22.26
CA ALA A 222 -8.62 17.00 -21.38
C ALA A 222 -8.11 17.05 -19.92
N TRP A 223 -6.90 16.54 -19.65
CA TRP A 223 -6.31 16.52 -18.31
C TRP A 223 -5.12 17.49 -18.18
N ASP A 224 -5.36 18.66 -17.59
CA ASP A 224 -4.39 19.78 -17.53
C ASP A 224 -3.33 19.65 -16.42
N ALA A 225 -3.33 18.56 -15.64
CA ALA A 225 -2.44 18.40 -14.48
C ALA A 225 -1.26 17.46 -14.76
N ALA A 226 -0.04 17.99 -14.71
CA ALA A 226 1.18 17.31 -15.15
C ALA A 226 1.62 16.14 -14.25
N VAL A 227 1.21 16.14 -12.98
CA VAL A 227 1.50 15.10 -11.99
C VAL A 227 0.53 15.21 -10.81
N ILE A 228 0.16 14.08 -10.20
CA ILE A 228 -0.44 14.04 -8.85
C ILE A 228 0.66 13.59 -7.88
N LYS A 229 1.01 14.43 -6.90
CA LYS A 229 1.87 14.08 -5.75
C LYS A 229 0.97 13.68 -4.58
N VAL A 230 1.25 12.56 -3.92
CA VAL A 230 0.66 12.21 -2.62
C VAL A 230 1.78 11.97 -1.61
N HIS A 231 1.67 12.52 -0.41
CA HIS A 231 2.64 12.42 0.67
C HIS A 231 1.92 12.04 1.98
N ILE A 232 2.38 10.99 2.67
CA ILE A 232 1.64 10.35 3.77
C ILE A 232 2.55 10.13 4.98
N TRP A 233 2.42 10.97 6.01
CA TRP A 233 3.30 10.96 7.19
C TRP A 233 2.53 10.92 8.52
N SER A 234 3.20 10.51 9.59
CA SER A 234 2.65 10.59 10.95
C SER A 234 2.75 12.02 11.50
N LEU A 235 1.62 12.69 11.76
CA LEU A 235 1.57 14.05 12.29
C LEU A 235 1.09 14.06 13.76
N PRO A 236 1.96 14.46 14.71
CA PRO A 236 1.62 14.45 16.14
C PRO A 236 0.42 15.35 16.51
N PRO A 237 -0.42 14.95 17.49
CA PRO A 237 -1.62 15.67 17.97
C PRO A 237 -1.46 17.15 18.34
N GLU A 238 -0.24 17.61 18.60
CA GLU A 238 0.14 18.97 18.97
C GLU A 238 0.46 19.88 17.76
N GLN A 239 0.70 19.32 16.57
CA GLN A 239 1.00 20.07 15.34
C GLN A 239 -0.27 20.45 14.55
N ARG A 240 -1.40 20.52 15.26
CA ARG A 240 -2.77 20.27 14.80
C ARG A 240 -3.48 21.37 14.01
N ASP A 241 -2.75 22.19 13.27
CA ASP A 241 -3.35 23.27 12.47
C ASP A 241 -3.89 22.73 11.13
N LEU A 242 -4.82 21.78 11.22
CA LEU A 242 -5.35 20.99 10.09
C LEU A 242 -6.20 21.83 9.13
N PHE A 243 -6.64 23.00 9.59
CA PHE A 243 -7.47 23.98 8.87
C PHE A 243 -6.67 25.23 8.46
N GLY A 244 -5.35 25.22 8.69
CA GLY A 244 -4.42 26.29 8.35
C GLY A 244 -3.48 25.89 7.21
N PRO A 245 -3.96 25.85 5.94
CA PRO A 245 -3.10 25.51 4.80
C PRO A 245 -1.92 26.49 4.61
N ALA A 246 -1.96 27.66 5.27
CA ALA A 246 -0.86 28.63 5.44
C ALA A 246 0.45 28.06 6.04
N ARG A 247 0.54 26.76 6.35
CA ARG A 247 1.81 26.06 6.62
C ARG A 247 2.50 25.51 5.37
N PHE A 248 1.78 25.33 4.27
CA PHE A 248 2.27 24.73 3.03
C PHE A 248 2.56 25.76 1.94
N GLY A 249 1.93 26.93 2.00
CA GLY A 249 2.20 28.12 1.20
C GLY A 249 1.99 29.40 2.01
N PRO A 250 2.37 30.58 1.49
CA PRO A 250 2.02 31.86 2.09
C PRO A 250 0.50 31.97 2.33
N ALA A 251 0.10 32.52 3.48
CA ALA A 251 -1.33 32.72 3.77
C ALA A 251 -2.00 33.66 2.75
N ASP A 252 -1.23 34.58 2.18
CA ASP A 252 -1.69 35.56 1.19
C ASP A 252 -1.92 34.96 -0.21
N ASP A 253 -1.36 33.78 -0.50
CA ASP A 253 -1.53 33.06 -1.78
C ASP A 253 -2.80 32.17 -1.78
N LEU A 254 -3.45 31.95 -0.63
CA LEU A 254 -4.59 31.05 -0.48
C LEU A 254 -5.86 31.67 -1.06
N ALA A 255 -6.19 31.28 -2.30
CA ALA A 255 -7.27 31.89 -3.07
C ALA A 255 -8.62 31.16 -2.92
N TRP A 256 -8.62 29.87 -2.56
CA TRP A 256 -9.85 29.10 -2.26
C TRP A 256 -9.58 27.96 -1.27
N GLN A 257 -10.58 27.60 -0.46
CA GLN A 257 -10.59 26.36 0.34
C GLN A 257 -12.01 25.83 0.59
N ASN A 258 -12.13 24.53 0.85
CA ASN A 258 -13.36 23.86 1.28
C ASN A 258 -13.07 22.73 2.27
N GLU A 259 -13.92 22.52 3.28
CA GLU A 259 -13.79 21.39 4.22
C GLU A 259 -14.24 20.08 3.57
N ILE A 260 -13.50 18.99 3.81
CA ILE A 260 -13.80 17.65 3.29
C ILE A 260 -13.68 16.56 4.36
N VAL A 261 -14.39 15.46 4.13
CA VAL A 261 -14.31 14.22 4.91
C VAL A 261 -14.24 13.06 3.93
N SER A 262 -13.31 12.13 4.15
CA SER A 262 -13.27 10.86 3.42
C SER A 262 -12.89 9.72 4.37
N GLY A 263 -13.78 8.73 4.51
CA GLY A 263 -13.67 7.71 5.55
C GLY A 263 -13.48 8.32 6.95
N ASP A 264 -12.46 7.85 7.66
CA ASP A 264 -12.03 8.37 8.97
C ASP A 264 -11.15 9.65 8.90
N PHE A 265 -10.87 10.19 7.71
CA PHE A 265 -10.06 11.39 7.53
C PHE A 265 -10.92 12.66 7.43
N THR A 266 -10.55 13.70 8.17
CA THR A 266 -11.10 15.06 8.05
C THR A 266 -10.04 15.99 7.52
N GLY A 267 -10.39 16.94 6.65
CA GLY A 267 -9.41 17.76 5.95
C GLY A 267 -9.97 18.99 5.24
N VAL A 268 -9.14 19.58 4.38
CA VAL A 268 -9.47 20.71 3.51
C VAL A 268 -8.94 20.47 2.10
N GLN A 269 -9.76 20.76 1.08
CA GLN A 269 -9.26 21.06 -0.27
C GLN A 269 -8.87 22.54 -0.33
N PHE A 270 -7.88 22.90 -1.15
CA PHE A 270 -7.40 24.28 -1.29
C PHE A 270 -6.82 24.56 -2.68
N LEU A 271 -6.85 25.83 -3.07
CA LEU A 271 -6.09 26.37 -4.20
C LEU A 271 -5.17 27.49 -3.71
N PHE A 272 -3.89 27.43 -4.11
CA PHE A 272 -2.99 28.58 -4.06
C PHE A 272 -2.84 29.18 -5.46
N GLU A 273 -3.12 30.48 -5.59
CA GLU A 273 -2.74 31.30 -6.74
C GLU A 273 -1.50 32.12 -6.35
N ASN A 274 -0.33 31.86 -6.97
CA ASN A 274 0.87 32.67 -6.76
C ASN A 274 1.25 33.37 -8.07
N GLU A 275 1.14 34.71 -8.10
CA GLU A 275 1.40 35.52 -9.31
C GLU A 275 2.82 35.36 -9.90
N ASN A 276 3.77 34.81 -9.15
CA ASN A 276 5.16 34.61 -9.57
C ASN A 276 5.41 33.21 -10.16
N ILE A 277 4.42 32.31 -10.14
CA ILE A 277 4.56 30.91 -10.58
C ILE A 277 3.57 30.64 -11.71
N ALA A 278 4.06 30.04 -12.80
CA ALA A 278 3.27 29.77 -14.01
C ALA A 278 2.38 28.50 -13.91
N CYS A 279 1.95 28.13 -12.70
CA CYS A 279 1.02 27.02 -12.46
C CYS A 279 0.13 27.35 -11.24
N ALA A 280 -1.07 26.77 -11.20
CA ALA A 280 -1.90 26.77 -10.01
C ALA A 280 -1.60 25.51 -9.18
N TYR A 281 -1.52 25.67 -7.87
CA TYR A 281 -1.40 24.54 -6.94
C TYR A 281 -2.76 24.22 -6.36
N PHE A 282 -3.40 23.19 -6.91
CA PHE A 282 -4.61 22.62 -6.32
C PHE A 282 -4.25 21.39 -5.49
N GLY A 283 -4.88 21.21 -4.34
CA GLY A 283 -4.52 20.14 -3.42
C GLY A 283 -5.56 19.87 -2.35
N ALA A 284 -5.25 18.87 -1.53
CA ALA A 284 -6.05 18.49 -0.38
C ALA A 284 -5.17 17.95 0.75
N PHE A 285 -5.42 18.42 1.96
CA PHE A 285 -4.78 17.95 3.18
C PHE A 285 -5.82 17.25 4.06
N LEU A 286 -5.53 16.02 4.46
CA LEU A 286 -6.43 15.09 5.15
C LEU A 286 -5.74 14.51 6.39
N TYR A 287 -6.46 14.36 7.50
CA TYR A 287 -5.89 13.81 8.74
C TYR A 287 -6.83 12.83 9.45
N ASN A 288 -6.31 11.64 9.76
CA ASN A 288 -6.96 10.68 10.63
C ASN A 288 -6.38 10.83 12.05
N LYS A 289 -7.22 11.31 12.96
CA LYS A 289 -6.87 11.59 14.36
C LYS A 289 -6.60 10.33 15.20
N GLN A 290 -7.09 9.16 14.75
CA GLN A 290 -6.93 7.89 15.46
C GLN A 290 -5.56 7.27 15.17
N THR A 291 -5.18 7.19 13.88
CA THR A 291 -3.89 6.66 13.43
C THR A 291 -2.76 7.68 13.52
N GLN A 292 -3.10 8.98 13.64
CA GLN A 292 -2.20 10.13 13.50
C GLN A 292 -1.61 10.30 12.09
N THR A 293 -2.23 9.67 11.07
CA THR A 293 -1.81 9.79 9.67
C THR A 293 -2.30 11.11 9.08
N ALA A 294 -1.38 11.90 8.54
CA ALA A 294 -1.66 12.99 7.62
C ALA A 294 -1.42 12.53 6.17
N ILE A 295 -2.26 13.00 5.25
CA ILE A 295 -2.16 12.79 3.80
C ILE A 295 -2.24 14.16 3.14
N ASP A 296 -1.36 14.38 2.17
CA ASP A 296 -1.14 15.66 1.52
C ASP A 296 -1.01 15.46 0.02
N ILE A 297 -1.99 15.96 -0.73
CA ILE A 297 -2.18 15.69 -2.15
C ILE A 297 -2.03 17.01 -2.92
N TRP A 298 -1.24 17.01 -3.99
CA TRP A 298 -1.04 18.16 -4.85
C TRP A 298 -1.14 17.76 -6.31
N ILE A 299 -1.76 18.61 -7.12
CA ILE A 299 -1.55 18.63 -8.56
C ILE A 299 -0.86 19.93 -8.97
N LEU A 300 0.04 19.83 -9.95
CA LEU A 300 0.52 20.99 -10.69
C LEU A 300 -0.35 21.13 -11.93
N ALA A 301 -1.21 22.14 -11.94
CA ALA A 301 -2.13 22.43 -13.03
C ALA A 301 -1.76 23.72 -13.76
N GLU A 302 -2.25 23.90 -15.00
CA GLU A 302 -2.19 25.21 -15.67
C GLU A 302 -2.83 26.32 -14.81
N PRO A 303 -2.42 27.60 -14.95
CA PRO A 303 -3.00 28.72 -14.21
C PRO A 303 -4.52 28.85 -14.42
N ILE A 304 -5.29 28.53 -13.39
CA ILE A 304 -6.71 28.87 -13.28
C ILE A 304 -6.82 30.24 -12.62
N ARG A 305 -7.89 30.99 -12.95
CA ARG A 305 -8.27 32.23 -12.27
C ARG A 305 -9.62 32.04 -11.61
N ILE A 306 -9.66 31.89 -10.29
CA ILE A 306 -10.91 31.67 -9.54
C ILE A 306 -11.95 32.76 -9.84
N GLN A 307 -11.50 33.99 -10.07
CA GLN A 307 -12.34 35.17 -10.36
C GLN A 307 -13.24 35.01 -11.60
N GLU A 308 -12.99 34.02 -12.46
CA GLU A 308 -13.77 33.75 -13.67
C GLU A 308 -14.92 32.73 -13.43
N PHE A 309 -15.13 32.25 -12.17
CA PHE A 309 -16.08 31.17 -11.84
C PHE A 309 -16.97 31.46 -10.62
N GLU A 310 -18.28 31.22 -10.72
CA GLU A 310 -19.23 31.41 -9.60
C GLU A 310 -19.21 30.28 -8.56
N ASN A 311 -18.90 29.04 -8.97
CA ASN A 311 -18.70 27.90 -8.07
C ASN A 311 -17.42 27.14 -8.46
N PHE A 312 -16.36 27.34 -7.68
CA PHE A 312 -15.06 26.73 -7.97
C PHE A 312 -15.04 25.21 -7.73
N GLN A 313 -15.91 24.67 -6.86
CA GLN A 313 -16.00 23.22 -6.64
C GLN A 313 -16.49 22.50 -7.90
N ASP A 314 -17.45 23.06 -8.64
CA ASP A 314 -17.92 22.45 -9.89
C ASP A 314 -16.80 22.40 -10.95
N VAL A 315 -15.96 23.44 -10.99
CA VAL A 315 -14.79 23.52 -11.87
C VAL A 315 -13.74 22.47 -11.50
N ILE A 316 -13.44 22.32 -10.21
CA ILE A 316 -12.55 21.27 -9.68
C ILE A 316 -13.08 19.89 -10.07
N ASN A 317 -14.36 19.62 -9.83
CA ASN A 317 -14.98 18.33 -10.08
C ASN A 317 -15.01 17.99 -11.57
N GLN A 318 -15.17 19.01 -12.44
CA GLN A 318 -15.15 18.84 -13.90
C GLN A 318 -13.73 18.69 -14.47
N LYS A 319 -12.75 19.49 -14.02
CA LYS A 319 -11.38 19.48 -14.57
C LYS A 319 -10.48 18.40 -13.97
N TYR A 320 -10.66 18.03 -12.71
CA TYR A 320 -9.77 17.12 -11.98
C TYR A 320 -10.51 15.92 -11.37
N PRO A 321 -11.36 15.19 -12.15
CA PRO A 321 -12.16 14.09 -11.62
C PRO A 321 -11.33 12.99 -10.95
N TYR A 322 -10.13 12.69 -11.45
CA TYR A 322 -9.28 11.68 -10.83
C TYR A 322 -8.67 12.10 -9.48
N LEU A 323 -8.54 13.41 -9.24
CA LEU A 323 -8.14 13.91 -7.93
C LEU A 323 -9.31 13.86 -6.95
N GLN A 324 -10.54 14.17 -7.40
CA GLN A 324 -11.74 13.98 -6.56
C GLN A 324 -11.91 12.50 -6.21
N HIS A 325 -11.81 11.59 -7.19
CA HIS A 325 -11.84 10.14 -6.95
C HIS A 325 -10.75 9.69 -5.96
N LEU A 326 -9.49 10.11 -6.13
CA LEU A 326 -8.41 9.77 -5.19
C LEU A 326 -8.71 10.28 -3.77
N ILE A 327 -9.28 11.48 -3.63
CA ILE A 327 -9.71 12.05 -2.35
C ILE A 327 -10.87 11.25 -1.74
N GLU A 328 -11.91 10.94 -2.52
CA GLU A 328 -13.11 10.19 -2.11
C GLU A 328 -12.82 8.72 -1.74
N LYS A 329 -11.73 8.14 -2.25
CA LYS A 329 -11.30 6.77 -1.95
C LYS A 329 -10.33 6.68 -0.77
N ILE A 330 -9.67 7.77 -0.37
CA ILE A 330 -8.80 7.78 0.82
C ILE A 330 -9.62 7.46 2.07
N GLY A 331 -9.15 6.47 2.84
CA GLY A 331 -9.81 6.04 4.07
C GLY A 331 -11.17 5.37 3.87
N GLY A 332 -11.61 5.17 2.62
CA GLY A 332 -12.65 4.19 2.32
C GLY A 332 -12.18 2.82 2.82
N ASN A 333 -13.04 2.12 3.56
CA ASN A 333 -12.75 0.72 3.86
C ASN A 333 -12.65 -0.07 2.55
N LEU A 334 -11.74 -1.03 2.49
CA LEU A 334 -11.84 -2.12 1.54
C LEU A 334 -13.06 -2.98 1.92
N GLN A 335 -14.22 -2.55 1.44
CA GLN A 335 -15.51 -3.25 1.52
C GLN A 335 -16.23 -3.11 0.17
N PRO A 336 -16.51 -4.23 -0.52
CA PRO A 336 -17.40 -4.26 -1.69
C PRO A 336 -18.89 -4.13 -1.30
#